data_AF-A0A1B4V229-F1
#
_entry.id   AF-A0A1B4V229-F1
#
_cell.length_a   1.000
_cell.length_b   1.000
_cell.length_c   1.000
_cell.angle_alpha   90.00
_cell.angle_beta   90.00
_cell.angle_gamma   90.00
#
_symmetry.space_group_name_H-M   'P 1'
#
loop_
_entity.id
_entity.type
_entity.pdbx_description
1 polymer ?
#
loop_
_entity_poly.entity_id
_entity_poly.type
_entity_poly.pdbx_seq_one_letter_code
_entity_poly.pdbx_strand_id
1 'polypeptide(L)'
;MLTIFVGNLAPDTREAELRELFAQHGTVRSLRMVADVFTGACRGIGFVEMEGHEARAAMAALNGKMFKGRSLKVNQERPRDRRSSGRRR
;
A
#
# COMPACT_ATOMS: atom_id res chain seq x y z
N MET A 1 -9.51 -0.96 9.99
CA MET A 1 -8.89 -0.53 8.71
C MET A 1 -7.44 -0.13 8.96
N LEU A 2 -6.53 -0.73 8.21
CA LEU A 2 -5.12 -0.36 8.17
C LEU A 2 -4.79 0.12 6.76
N THR A 3 -3.94 1.13 6.70
CA THR A 3 -3.35 1.57 5.44
C THR A 3 -2.00 0.88 5.28
N ILE A 4 -1.72 0.43 4.07
CA ILE A 4 -0.51 -0.28 3.68
C ILE A 4 0.24 0.61 2.71
N PHE A 5 1.48 0.89 3.04
CA PHE A 5 2.45 1.54 2.18
C PHE A 5 3.06 0.51 1.23
N VAL A 6 3.07 0.83 -0.06
CA VAL A 6 3.76 0.04 -1.08
C VAL A 6 4.76 0.94 -1.78
N GLY A 7 6.04 0.58 -1.78
CA GLY A 7 7.11 1.34 -2.41
C GLY A 7 8.00 0.47 -3.27
N ASN A 8 8.87 1.12 -4.04
CA ASN A 8 9.77 0.46 -5.00
C ASN A 8 9.01 -0.30 -6.11
N LEU A 9 7.82 0.19 -6.47
CA LEU A 9 7.05 -0.34 -7.59
C LEU A 9 7.78 -0.01 -8.92
N ALA A 10 7.63 -0.89 -9.89
CA ALA A 10 8.05 -0.58 -11.26
C ALA A 10 7.12 0.49 -11.86
N PRO A 11 7.61 1.37 -12.74
CA PRO A 11 6.78 2.37 -13.43
C PRO A 11 5.64 1.73 -14.26
N ASP A 12 5.84 0.50 -14.74
CA ASP A 12 4.82 -0.30 -15.42
C ASP A 12 3.79 -0.95 -14.48
N THR A 13 3.91 -0.80 -13.17
CA THR A 13 2.95 -1.37 -12.23
C THR A 13 1.68 -0.55 -12.22
N ARG A 14 0.54 -1.21 -12.47
CA ARG A 14 -0.77 -0.56 -12.43
C ARG A 14 -1.50 -0.81 -11.12
N GLU A 15 -2.43 0.09 -10.82
CA GLU A 15 -3.32 -0.01 -9.68
C GLU A 15 -4.14 -1.32 -9.70
N ALA A 16 -4.59 -1.75 -10.87
CA ALA A 16 -5.32 -3.01 -11.05
C ALA A 16 -4.49 -4.24 -10.62
N GLU A 17 -3.21 -4.30 -11.02
CA GLU A 17 -2.32 -5.41 -10.66
C GLU A 17 -2.08 -5.47 -9.14
N LEU A 18 -1.87 -4.32 -8.51
CA LEU A 18 -1.75 -4.23 -7.05
C LEU A 18 -3.06 -4.66 -6.38
N ARG A 19 -4.19 -4.16 -6.86
CA ARG A 19 -5.50 -4.52 -6.30
C ARG A 19 -5.71 -6.03 -6.34
N GLU A 20 -5.40 -6.70 -7.45
CA GLU A 20 -5.49 -8.16 -7.56
C GLU A 20 -4.50 -8.91 -6.66
N LEU A 21 -3.29 -8.36 -6.50
CA LEU A 21 -2.27 -8.91 -5.61
C LEU A 21 -2.73 -8.87 -4.14
N PHE A 22 -3.28 -7.74 -3.72
CA PHE A 22 -3.81 -7.55 -2.37
C PHE A 22 -5.16 -8.26 -2.18
N ALA A 23 -5.99 -8.37 -3.24
CA ALA A 23 -7.26 -9.08 -3.23
C ALA A 23 -7.13 -10.55 -2.83
N GLN A 24 -6.00 -11.20 -3.15
CA GLN A 24 -5.71 -12.58 -2.75
C GLN A 24 -5.51 -12.75 -1.24
N HIS A 25 -5.13 -11.68 -0.54
CA HIS A 25 -4.89 -11.68 0.89
C HIS A 25 -6.03 -11.01 1.68
N GLY A 26 -6.90 -10.25 1.00
CA GLY A 26 -8.08 -9.65 1.61
C GLY A 26 -8.80 -8.61 0.77
N THR A 27 -9.78 -7.94 1.37
CA THR A 27 -10.63 -6.98 0.64
C THR A 27 -10.00 -5.58 0.61
N VAL A 28 -9.64 -5.11 -0.58
CA VAL A 28 -9.16 -3.74 -0.81
C VAL A 28 -10.33 -2.76 -0.75
N ARG A 29 -10.33 -1.88 0.27
CA ARG A 29 -11.31 -0.80 0.44
C ARG A 29 -11.00 0.42 -0.39
N SER A 30 -9.72 0.79 -0.44
CA SER A 30 -9.24 1.95 -1.18
C SER A 30 -7.85 1.68 -1.70
N LEU A 31 -7.55 2.13 -2.90
CA LEU A 31 -6.21 2.07 -3.49
C LEU A 31 -5.87 3.44 -4.07
N ARG A 32 -4.68 3.94 -3.76
CA ARG A 32 -4.16 5.18 -4.31
C ARG A 32 -2.69 5.03 -4.63
N MET A 33 -2.33 5.11 -5.90
CA MET A 33 -0.94 5.21 -6.30
C MET A 33 -0.45 6.65 -6.28
N VAL A 34 0.75 6.88 -5.76
CA VAL A 34 1.44 8.17 -5.79
C VAL A 34 2.75 7.99 -6.56
N ALA A 35 2.75 8.47 -7.80
CA ALA A 35 3.97 8.62 -8.57
C ALA A 35 4.61 9.97 -8.23
N ASP A 36 5.88 9.96 -7.83
CA ASP A 36 6.65 11.19 -7.68
C ASP A 36 7.05 11.68 -9.08
N VAL A 37 6.43 12.79 -9.51
CA VAL A 37 6.67 13.42 -10.81
C VAL A 37 7.84 14.43 -10.74
N PHE A 38 8.29 14.79 -9.53
CA PHE A 38 9.18 15.93 -9.30
C PHE A 38 10.68 15.58 -9.35
N THR A 39 11.08 14.38 -8.93
CA THR A 39 12.51 14.02 -8.83
C THR A 39 13.06 13.32 -10.07
N GLY A 40 12.23 13.03 -11.08
CA GLY A 40 12.65 12.26 -12.27
C GLY A 40 13.04 10.81 -11.98
N ALA A 41 13.07 10.39 -10.72
CA ALA A 41 13.32 9.03 -10.30
C ALA A 41 11.98 8.34 -9.99
N CYS A 42 11.58 7.38 -10.83
CA CYS A 42 10.37 6.55 -10.66
C CYS A 42 10.44 5.75 -9.33
N ARG A 43 10.05 6.36 -8.21
CA ARG A 43 10.03 5.71 -6.89
C ARG A 43 8.81 4.80 -6.66
N GLY A 44 7.80 4.86 -7.54
CA GLY A 44 6.71 3.89 -7.61
C GLY A 44 6.10 3.59 -6.24
N ILE A 45 5.36 4.55 -5.69
CA ILE A 45 4.76 4.45 -4.36
C ILE A 45 3.24 4.31 -4.50
N GLY A 46 2.60 3.60 -3.58
CA GLY A 46 1.15 3.44 -3.50
C GLY A 46 0.69 3.15 -2.09
N PHE A 47 -0.59 3.41 -1.85
CA PHE A 47 -1.25 3.27 -0.57
C PHE A 47 -2.49 2.39 -0.78
N VAL A 48 -2.62 1.35 0.02
CA VAL A 48 -3.74 0.41 -0.05
C VAL A 48 -4.43 0.38 1.31
N GLU A 49 -5.74 0.54 1.36
CA GLU A 49 -6.52 0.48 2.59
C GLU A 49 -7.28 -0.84 2.65
N MET A 50 -7.08 -1.60 3.73
CA MET A 50 -7.64 -2.94 3.92
C MET A 50 -8.05 -3.19 5.38
N GLU A 51 -8.67 -4.34 5.65
CA GLU A 51 -8.93 -4.78 7.02
C GLU A 51 -7.65 -5.12 7.78
N GLY A 52 -7.65 -4.89 9.09
CA GLY A 52 -6.41 -4.93 9.88
C GLY A 52 -5.79 -6.32 10.02
N HIS A 53 -6.61 -7.37 9.90
CA HIS A 53 -6.13 -8.75 9.89
C HIS A 53 -5.48 -9.10 8.55
N GLU A 54 -6.19 -8.82 7.45
CA GLU A 54 -5.76 -9.07 6.08
C GLU A 54 -4.50 -8.27 5.70
N ALA A 55 -4.46 -6.99 6.08
CA ALA A 55 -3.32 -6.11 5.81
C ALA A 55 -2.01 -6.67 6.38
N ARG A 56 -2.03 -7.21 7.61
CA ARG A 56 -0.83 -7.79 8.24
C ARG A 56 -0.32 -9.02 7.52
N ALA A 57 -1.23 -9.89 7.07
CA ALA A 57 -0.88 -11.05 6.26
C ALA A 57 -0.31 -10.64 4.89
N ALA A 58 -0.96 -9.70 4.21
CA ALA A 58 -0.51 -9.17 2.92
C ALA A 58 0.88 -8.51 3.02
N MET A 59 1.12 -7.71 4.07
CA MET A 59 2.42 -7.09 4.31
C MET A 59 3.51 -8.13 4.51
N ALA A 60 3.29 -9.14 5.35
CA ALA A 60 4.29 -10.18 5.60
C ALA A 60 4.58 -11.02 4.34
N ALA A 61 3.57 -11.27 3.50
CA ALA A 61 3.70 -12.08 2.29
C ALA A 61 4.28 -11.31 1.09
N LEU A 62 3.98 -10.01 0.97
CA LEU A 62 4.33 -9.19 -0.20
C LEU A 62 5.57 -8.31 0.04
N ASN A 63 5.93 -8.03 1.28
CA ASN A 63 7.12 -7.25 1.60
C ASN A 63 8.39 -8.02 1.23
N GLY A 64 9.25 -7.40 0.41
CA GLY A 64 10.47 -8.01 -0.11
C GLY A 64 10.27 -8.90 -1.33
N LYS A 65 9.03 -9.10 -1.80
CA LYS A 65 8.75 -9.90 -2.99
C LYS A 65 9.32 -9.22 -4.24
N MET A 66 10.03 -9.97 -5.08
CA MET A 66 10.45 -9.49 -6.40
C MET A 66 9.24 -9.37 -7.32
N PHE A 67 8.99 -8.18 -7.84
CA PHE A 67 7.94 -7.89 -8.79
C PHE A 67 8.50 -7.01 -9.91
N LYS A 68 8.38 -7.47 -11.16
CA LYS A 68 8.91 -6.76 -12.36
C LYS A 68 10.40 -6.35 -12.20
N GLY A 69 11.22 -7.22 -11.62
CA GLY A 69 12.65 -6.98 -11.42
C GLY A 69 13.01 -6.05 -10.26
N ARG A 70 12.05 -5.66 -9.42
CA ARG A 70 12.26 -4.82 -8.23
C ARG A 70 11.69 -5.47 -6.98
N SER A 71 12.37 -5.34 -5.84
CA SER A 71 11.84 -5.84 -4.56
C SER A 71 10.78 -4.87 -4.04
N LEU A 72 9.53 -5.31 -3.96
CA LEU A 72 8.45 -4.51 -3.40
C LEU A 72 8.74 -4.22 -1.93
N LYS A 73 8.58 -2.96 -1.52
CA LYS A 73 8.57 -2.57 -0.10
C LYS A 73 7.13 -2.43 0.34
N VAL A 74 6.63 -3.41 1.08
CA VAL A 74 5.27 -3.36 1.60
C VAL A 74 5.37 -3.19 3.11
N ASN A 75 4.82 -2.09 3.63
CA ASN A 75 4.94 -1.77 5.03
C ASN A 75 3.63 -1.24 5.57
N GLN A 76 3.45 -1.31 6.89
CA GLN A 76 2.25 -0.71 7.49
C GLN A 76 2.41 0.80 7.42
N GLU A 77 1.51 1.46 6.69
CA GLU A 77 1.36 2.90 6.84
C GLU A 77 0.89 3.10 8.28
N ARG A 78 1.68 3.81 9.09
CA ARG A 78 1.18 4.21 10.41
C ARG A 78 -0.06 5.04 10.15
N PRO A 79 -1.26 4.63 10.62
CA PRO A 79 -2.40 5.50 10.53
C PRO A 79 -1.97 6.78 11.25
N ARG A 80 -1.99 7.92 10.54
CA ARG A 80 -2.11 9.20 11.23
C ARG A 80 -3.39 9.03 12.03
N ASP A 81 -3.19 8.80 13.33
CA ASP A 81 -4.24 8.66 14.31
C ASP A 81 -5.22 9.81 14.09
N ARG A 82 -6.32 9.52 13.41
CA ARG A 82 -7.50 10.38 13.39
C ARG A 82 -8.33 10.10 14.64
N ARG A 83 -7.71 9.82 15.81
CA ARG A 83 -8.35 10.09 17.11
C ARG A 83 -8.15 11.55 17.50
N SER A 84 -8.45 12.46 16.59
CA SER A 84 -8.83 13.82 16.97
C SER A 84 -10.09 14.24 16.24
N SER A 85 -11.17 13.52 16.50
CA SER A 85 -12.52 14.06 16.34
C SER A 85 -13.47 13.23 17.19
N GLY A 86 -13.52 13.52 18.50
CA GLY A 86 -14.42 12.78 19.38
C GLY A 86 -14.34 13.06 20.88
N ARG A 87 -14.12 14.31 21.30
CA ARG A 87 -14.60 14.73 22.63
C ARG A 87 -15.35 16.04 22.47
N ARG A 88 -16.50 15.95 21.79
CA ARG A 88 -17.60 16.89 22.02
C ARG A 88 -18.10 16.64 23.44
N ARG A 89 -17.90 17.60 24.34
CA ARG A 89 -18.79 17.88 25.46
C ARG A 89 -18.79 19.38 25.68
#